data_AF-A0A0Q4BH73-F1
#
_entry.id   AF-A0A0Q4BH73-F1
#
_cell.length_a   1.000
_cell.length_b   1.000
_cell.length_c   1.000
_cell.angle_alpha   90.00
_cell.angle_beta   90.00
_cell.angle_gamma   90.00
#
_symmetry.space_group_name_H-M   'P 1'
#
loop_
_entity.id
_entity.type
_entity.pdbx_description
1 polymer ?
#
loop_
_entity_poly.entity_id
_entity_poly.type
_entity_poly.pdbx_seq_one_letter_code
_entity_poly.pdbx_strand_id
1 'polypeptide(L)' 'MHRLGSFKYDLREILNASPMDKTTVPTVVANIIAKASRVSISETKDYIRDIEKEGVIDKIAADDSCALLDRYSKWR' A
#
# COMPACT_ATOMS: atom_id res chain seq x y z
N MET A 1 19.30 0.91 -8.26
CA MET A 1 18.48 1.14 -7.04
C MET A 1 17.25 2.03 -7.33
N HIS A 2 16.36 1.65 -8.26
CA HIS A 2 15.17 2.48 -8.64
C HIS A 2 13.81 1.92 -8.15
N ARG A 3 13.79 0.74 -7.51
CA ARG A 3 12.56 -0.03 -7.28
C ARG A 3 11.67 0.54 -6.18
N LEU A 4 12.26 1.10 -5.11
CA LEU A 4 11.49 1.72 -4.03
C LEU A 4 10.79 3.00 -4.51
N GLY A 5 11.43 3.76 -5.40
CA GLY A 5 10.84 4.93 -6.03
C GLY A 5 9.62 4.58 -6.86
N SER A 6 9.74 3.57 -7.75
CA SER A 6 8.61 3.07 -8.55
C SER A 6 7.48 2.51 -7.67
N PHE A 7 7.79 1.69 -6.65
CA PHE A 7 6.77 1.16 -5.74
C PHE A 7 6.00 2.29 -5.03
N LYS A 8 6.72 3.27 -4.47
CA LYS A 8 6.11 4.40 -3.77
C LYS A 8 5.22 5.22 -4.71
N TYR A 9 5.64 5.41 -5.95
CA TYR A 9 4.87 6.11 -6.97
C TYR A 9 3.58 5.35 -7.30
N ASP A 10 3.69 4.07 -7.68
CA ASP A 10 2.55 3.23 -8.05
C ASP A 10 1.53 3.12 -6.90
N LEU A 11 2.02 2.94 -5.67
CA LEU A 11 1.16 2.88 -4.48
C LEU A 11 0.43 4.20 -4.26
N ARG A 12 1.10 5.33 -4.46
CA ARG A 12 0.49 6.65 -4.30
C ARG A 12 -0.58 6.90 -5.37
N GLU A 13 -0.37 6.44 -6.60
CA GLU A 13 -1.36 6.54 -7.67
C GLU A 13 -2.63 5.73 -7.35
N ILE A 14 -2.48 4.48 -6.88
CA ILE A 14 -3.61 3.64 -6.46
C ILE A 14 -4.45 4.36 -5.39
N LEU A 15 -3.79 4.87 -4.34
CA LEU A 15 -4.46 5.54 -3.23
C LEU A 15 -5.04 6.91 -3.64
N ASN A 16 -4.41 7.60 -4.58
CA ASN A 16 -4.96 8.84 -5.16
C ASN A 16 -6.17 8.60 -6.07
N ALA A 17 -6.31 7.42 -6.68
CA ALA A 17 -7.47 7.06 -7.49
C ALA A 17 -8.68 6.61 -6.62
N SER A 18 -8.44 6.12 -5.41
CA SER A 18 -9.47 5.73 -4.43
C SER A 18 -10.35 6.90 -3.97
N PRO A 19 -11.62 6.70 -3.57
CA PRO A 19 -12.43 7.73 -2.88
C PRO A 19 -11.96 8.12 -1.46
N MET A 20 -10.78 7.67 -0.99
CA MET A 20 -10.24 8.04 0.33
C MET A 20 -9.90 9.52 0.50
N ASP A 21 -9.79 9.97 1.76
CA ASP A 21 -9.28 11.31 2.11
C ASP A 21 -7.81 11.49 1.68
N LYS A 22 -7.59 12.42 0.75
CA LYS A 22 -6.28 12.71 0.16
C LYS A 22 -5.26 13.24 1.16
N THR A 23 -5.71 13.83 2.27
CA THR A 23 -4.81 14.29 3.34
C THR A 23 -4.14 13.11 4.06
N THR A 24 -4.77 11.93 4.05
CA THR A 24 -4.26 10.72 4.72
C THR A 24 -3.34 9.87 3.84
N VAL A 25 -3.39 10.05 2.51
CA VAL A 25 -2.59 9.30 1.53
C VAL A 25 -1.09 9.25 1.88
N PRO A 26 -0.40 10.36 2.21
CA PRO A 26 1.02 10.32 2.55
C PRO A 26 1.32 9.42 3.76
N THR A 27 0.44 9.46 4.77
CA THR A 27 0.55 8.64 5.98
C THR A 27 0.36 7.17 5.68
N VAL A 28 -0.67 6.82 4.90
CA VAL A 28 -0.93 5.42 4.51
C VAL A 28 0.23 4.86 3.68
N VAL A 29 0.73 5.62 2.70
CA VAL A 29 1.93 5.23 1.91
C VAL A 29 3.13 4.99 2.81
N ALA A 30 3.41 5.90 3.75
CA ALA A 30 4.54 5.77 4.66
C ALA A 30 4.43 4.51 5.54
N ASN A 31 3.23 4.23 6.09
CA ASN A 31 2.98 3.06 6.92
C ASN A 31 3.15 1.75 6.14
N ILE A 32 2.63 1.67 4.91
CA ILE A 32 2.78 0.49 4.04
C ILE A 32 4.25 0.26 3.71
N ILE A 33 4.99 1.29 3.31
CA ILE A 33 6.43 1.18 3.01
C ILE A 33 7.22 0.74 4.24
N ALA A 34 6.95 1.34 5.40
CA ALA A 34 7.62 1.01 6.65
C ALA A 34 7.39 -0.47 7.03
N LYS A 35 6.14 -0.94 6.97
CA LYS A 35 5.78 -2.35 7.26
C LYS A 35 6.40 -3.32 6.24
N ALA A 36 6.31 -3.02 4.95
CA ALA A 36 6.87 -3.88 3.89
C ALA A 36 8.41 -4.00 3.96
N SER A 37 9.06 -2.96 4.50
CA SER A 37 10.52 -2.90 4.63
C SER A 37 11.03 -3.55 5.92
N ARG A 38 10.28 -3.45 7.02
CA ARG A 38 10.78 -3.81 8.38
C ARG A 38 10.16 -5.08 8.96
N VAL A 39 8.98 -5.48 8.48
CA VAL A 39 8.15 -6.50 9.12
C VAL A 39 8.03 -7.70 8.17
N SER A 40 7.00 -7.74 7.33
CA SER A 40 6.83 -8.76 6.30
C SER A 40 5.79 -8.31 5.27
N ILE A 41 5.81 -8.92 4.08
CA ILE A 41 4.77 -8.65 3.06
C ILE A 41 3.40 -9.10 3.57
N SER A 42 3.33 -10.24 4.28
CA SER A 42 2.08 -10.77 4.83
C SER A 42 1.45 -9.79 5.82
N GLU A 43 2.19 -9.37 6.84
CA GLU A 43 1.66 -8.42 7.84
C GLU A 43 1.37 -7.04 7.25
N THR A 44 2.04 -6.67 6.15
CA THR A 44 1.69 -5.45 5.42
C THR A 44 0.32 -5.58 4.74
N LYS A 45 0.01 -6.74 4.15
CA LYS A 45 -1.31 -7.00 3.58
C LYS A 45 -2.39 -7.05 4.67
N ASP A 46 -2.09 -7.66 5.82
CA ASP A 46 -3.02 -7.69 6.96
C ASP A 46 -3.36 -6.26 7.41
N TYR A 47 -2.35 -5.39 7.55
CA TYR A 47 -2.57 -3.96 7.81
C TYR A 47 -3.44 -3.28 6.74
N ILE A 48 -3.21 -3.55 5.45
CA ILE A 48 -4.02 -2.99 4.36
C ILE A 48 -5.48 -3.43 4.50
N ARG A 49 -5.73 -4.70 4.86
CA ARG A 49 -7.08 -5.22 5.10
C ARG A 49 -7.72 -4.64 6.35
N ASP A 50 -6.95 -4.32 7.37
CA ASP A 50 -7.49 -3.71 8.58
C ASP A 50 -7.93 -2.26 8.31
N ILE A 51 -7.12 -1.46 7.62
CA ILE A 51 -7.52 -0.08 7.26
C ILE A 51 -8.65 -0.05 6.21
N GLU A 52 -8.79 -1.10 5.39
CA GLU A 52 -9.96 -1.31 4.52
C GLU A 52 -11.23 -1.53 5.36
N LYS A 53 -11.18 -2.45 6.35
CA LYS A 53 -12.33 -2.71 7.25
C LYS A 53 -12.73 -1.48 8.05
N GLU A 54 -11.76 -0.63 8.39
CA GLU A 54 -11.99 0.66 9.07
C GLU A 54 -12.56 1.74 8.13
N GLY A 55 -12.60 1.49 6.82
CA GLY A 55 -13.11 2.43 5.81
C GLY A 55 -12.14 3.54 5.44
N VAL A 56 -10.86 3.41 5.79
CA VAL A 56 -9.80 4.39 5.43
C VAL A 56 -9.53 4.35 3.92
N ILE A 57 -9.53 3.15 3.34
CA ILE A 57 -9.42 2.92 1.91
C ILE A 57 -10.56 2.00 1.46
N ASP A 58 -10.96 2.10 0.20
CA ASP A 58 -11.93 1.18 -0.37
C ASP A 58 -11.30 -0.16 -0.78
N LYS A 59 -12.15 -1.16 -1.03
CA LYS A 59 -11.74 -2.51 -1.39
C LYS A 59 -10.88 -2.57 -2.66
N ILE A 60 -11.16 -1.75 -3.68
CA ILE A 60 -10.39 -1.76 -4.94
C ILE A 60 -8.96 -1.30 -4.65
N ALA A 61 -8.80 -0.20 -3.91
CA ALA A 61 -7.49 0.29 -3.51
C ALA A 61 -6.72 -0.71 -2.63
N ALA A 62 -7.41 -1.41 -1.73
CA ALA A 62 -6.83 -2.47 -0.91
C ALA A 62 -6.33 -3.65 -1.75
N ASP A 63 -7.16 -4.13 -2.69
CA ASP A 63 -6.85 -5.23 -3.61
C ASP A 63 -5.65 -4.88 -4.51
N ASP A 64 -5.65 -3.69 -5.12
CA ASP A 64 -4.57 -3.21 -5.98
C ASP A 64 -3.25 -3.01 -5.22
N SER A 65 -3.33 -2.50 -3.99
CA SER A 65 -2.15 -2.34 -3.12
C SER A 65 -1.55 -3.71 -2.74
N CYS A 66 -2.39 -4.70 -2.45
CA CYS A 66 -1.95 -6.07 -2.18
C CYS A 66 -1.30 -6.71 -3.42
N ALA A 67 -1.89 -6.52 -4.60
CA ALA A 67 -1.34 -7.01 -5.86
C ALA A 67 0.01 -6.33 -6.20
N LEU A 68 0.13 -5.02 -5.91
CA LEU A 68 1.40 -4.30 -6.05
C LEU A 68 2.47 -4.88 -5.11
N LEU A 69 2.13 -5.14 -3.85
CA LEU A 69 3.05 -5.77 -2.90
C LEU A 69 3.51 -7.15 -3.39
N ASP A 70 2.60 -7.97 -3.93
CA ASP A 70 2.95 -9.27 -4.51
C ASP A 70 3.94 -9.14 -5.66
N ARG A 71 3.67 -8.21 -6.58
CA ARG A 71 4.56 -7.94 -7.71
C ARG A 71 5.95 -7.59 -7.24
N TYR A 72 6.11 -6.80 -6.18
CA TYR A 72 7.43 -6.40 -5.67
C TYR A 72 8.07 -7.45 -4.75
N SER A 73 7.29 -8.33 -4.12
CA SER A 73 7.79 -9.43 -3.28
C SER A 73 8.47 -10.53 -4.10
N LYS A 74 8.00 -10.80 -5.32
CA LYS A 74 8.54 -11.84 -6.22
C LYS A 74 9.96 -11.57 -6.74
N TRP A 75 10.50 -10.37 -6.50
CA TRP A 75 11.84 -9.98 -6.94
C TRP A 75 12.83 -9.80 -5.78
N ARG A 76 12.49 -10.33 -4.59
CA ARG A 76 13.39 -10.46 -3.43
C ARG A 76 14.33 -11.64 -3.61
#